data_AF-A0A7J9CDP2-F1
#
_entry.id   AF-A0A7J9CDP2-F1
#
_cell.length_a   1.000
_cell.length_b   1.000
_cell.length_c   1.000
_cell.angle_alpha   90.00
_cell.angle_beta   90.00
_cell.angle_gamma   90.00
#
_symmetry.space_group_name_H-M   'P 1'
#
loop_
_entity.id
_entity.type
_entity.pdbx_description
1 polymer ?
#
loop_
_entity_poly.entity_id
_entity_poly.type
_entity_poly.pdbx_seq_one_letter_code
_entity_poly.pdbx_strand_id
1 'polypeptide(L)'
;NKYCGVGAAIEYAVLHLKVENIVVIGHSNCGGIKGLMSIPDDGTTASDFIEQWVSICGSAKTKVKSEKNEMSFAEQCTYCEKEAVNVSLGNLLTYPFVREALVKKTLVLKGAHYDFVNGKFDLWNLNFQISPTLDL
;
A
#
# COMPACT_ATOMS: atom_id res chain seq x y z
N ASN A 1 -15.22 -1.13 14.99
CA ASN A 1 -13.79 -0.73 15.10
C ASN A 1 -13.03 -1.46 13.96
N LYS A 2 -12.96 -0.87 12.76
CA LYS A 2 -12.76 -1.63 11.50
C LYS A 2 -11.31 -2.09 11.22
N TYR A 3 -10.31 -1.57 11.94
CA TYR A 3 -8.88 -1.84 11.66
C TYR A 3 -8.01 -2.09 12.92
N CYS A 4 -8.59 -2.56 14.03
CA CYS A 4 -7.88 -2.71 15.30
C CYS A 4 -6.65 -3.64 15.22
N GLY A 5 -6.69 -4.70 14.39
CA GLY A 5 -5.58 -5.65 14.27
C GLY A 5 -4.32 -5.03 13.65
N VAL A 6 -4.46 -4.39 12.50
CA VAL A 6 -3.32 -3.77 11.80
C VAL A 6 -2.75 -2.60 12.60
N GLY A 7 -3.62 -1.75 13.16
CA GLY A 7 -3.19 -0.61 13.98
C GLY A 7 -2.37 -1.05 15.20
N ALA A 8 -2.84 -2.06 15.94
CA ALA A 8 -2.14 -2.58 17.11
C ALA A 8 -0.76 -3.17 16.76
N ALA A 9 -0.65 -3.88 15.64
CA ALA A 9 0.63 -4.44 15.19
C ALA A 9 1.66 -3.34 14.86
N ILE A 10 1.23 -2.30 14.13
CA ILE A 10 2.11 -1.18 13.77
C ILE A 10 2.50 -0.38 15.02
N GLU A 11 1.54 -0.09 15.90
CA GLU A 11 1.78 0.64 17.15
C GLU A 11 2.79 -0.09 18.03
N TYR A 12 2.62 -1.40 18.23
CA TYR A 12 3.54 -2.19 19.02
C TYR A 12 4.96 -2.22 18.41
N ALA A 13 5.06 -2.46 17.11
CA ALA A 13 6.34 -2.49 16.42
C ALA A 13 7.10 -1.14 16.53
N VAL A 14 6.41 -0.02 16.32
CA VAL A 14 7.03 1.30 16.32
C VAL A 14 7.29 1.82 17.73
N LEU A 15 6.30 1.75 18.62
CA LEU A 15 6.38 2.38 19.93
C LEU A 15 7.06 1.51 20.98
N HIS A 16 6.98 0.18 20.88
CA HIS A 16 7.51 -0.73 21.90
C HIS A 16 8.76 -1.46 21.43
N LEU A 17 8.75 -2.04 20.22
CA LEU A 17 9.91 -2.74 19.67
C LEU A 17 10.96 -1.81 19.04
N LYS A 18 10.57 -0.55 18.76
CA LYS A 18 11.44 0.47 18.16
C LYS A 18 12.05 0.02 16.83
N VAL A 19 11.24 -0.64 15.98
CA VAL A 19 11.71 -1.07 14.66
C VAL A 19 12.16 0.13 13.82
N GLU A 20 13.26 -0.03 13.10
CA GLU A 20 13.82 1.04 12.26
C GLU A 20 13.25 1.05 10.84
N ASN A 21 12.60 -0.04 10.43
CA ASN A 21 12.07 -0.21 9.08
C ASN A 21 10.67 -0.81 9.12
N ILE A 22 9.76 -0.27 8.31
CA ILE A 22 8.54 -0.97 7.88
C ILE A 22 8.63 -1.14 6.37
N VAL A 23 8.52 -2.39 5.92
CA VAL A 23 8.51 -2.74 4.49
C VAL A 23 7.15 -3.31 4.14
N VAL A 24 6.46 -2.69 3.17
CA VAL A 24 5.23 -3.23 2.60
C VAL A 24 5.59 -3.97 1.32
N ILE A 25 5.34 -5.28 1.28
CA ILE A 25 5.76 -6.16 0.18
C ILE A 25 4.51 -6.60 -0.60
N GLY A 26 4.37 -6.14 -1.83
CA GLY A 26 3.47 -6.71 -2.83
C GLY A 26 4.14 -7.90 -3.53
N HIS A 27 3.39 -8.63 -4.35
CA HIS A 27 3.94 -9.77 -5.07
C HIS A 27 3.21 -10.04 -6.38
N SER A 28 3.89 -10.72 -7.31
CA SER A 28 3.32 -11.16 -8.58
C SER A 28 2.09 -12.05 -8.38
N ASN A 29 1.18 -12.03 -9.35
CA ASN A 29 -0.02 -12.87 -9.42
C ASN A 29 -0.86 -12.83 -8.13
N CYS A 30 -0.99 -11.64 -7.52
CA CYS A 30 -1.75 -11.47 -6.29
C CYS A 30 -3.26 -11.67 -6.53
N GLY A 31 -3.82 -12.73 -5.94
CA GLY A 31 -5.25 -13.03 -6.05
C GLY A 31 -6.15 -11.91 -5.52
N GLY A 32 -5.74 -11.21 -4.46
CA GLY A 32 -6.48 -10.07 -3.92
C GLY A 32 -6.52 -8.87 -4.87
N ILE A 33 -5.40 -8.57 -5.54
CA ILE A 33 -5.35 -7.50 -6.56
C ILE A 33 -6.14 -7.88 -7.80
N LYS A 34 -6.02 -9.13 -8.25
CA LYS A 34 -6.86 -9.64 -9.34
C LYS A 34 -8.34 -9.49 -9.00
N GLY A 35 -8.73 -9.88 -7.78
CA GLY A 35 -10.08 -9.69 -7.26
C GLY A 35 -10.50 -8.22 -7.31
N LEU A 36 -9.71 -7.31 -6.73
CA LEU A 36 -9.94 -5.86 -6.75
C LEU A 36 -10.16 -5.32 -8.18
N MET A 37 -9.29 -5.70 -9.12
CA MET A 37 -9.35 -5.24 -10.51
C MET A 37 -10.57 -5.81 -11.25
N SER A 38 -11.06 -6.99 -10.86
CA SER A 38 -12.25 -7.62 -11.41
C SER A 38 -13.58 -7.12 -10.84
N ILE A 39 -13.58 -6.37 -9.72
CA ILE A 39 -14.82 -5.82 -9.15
C ILE A 39 -15.49 -4.90 -10.17
N PRO A 40 -16.77 -5.10 -10.49
CA PRO A 40 -17.51 -4.19 -11.37
C PRO A 40 -17.74 -2.83 -10.69
N ASP A 41 -17.81 -1.76 -11.48
CA ASP A 41 -18.00 -0.40 -10.95
C ASP A 41 -19.50 -0.05 -10.76
N ASP A 42 -20.38 -1.06 -10.70
CA ASP A 42 -21.85 -0.94 -10.60
C ASP A 42 -22.38 -1.07 -9.17
N GLY A 43 -21.49 -1.27 -8.19
CA GLY A 43 -21.85 -1.41 -6.77
C GLY A 43 -22.34 -2.81 -6.38
N THR A 44 -22.32 -3.79 -7.29
CA THR A 44 -22.61 -5.18 -6.95
C THR A 44 -21.46 -5.81 -6.16
N THR A 45 -21.81 -6.75 -5.27
CA THR A 45 -20.85 -7.51 -4.46
C THR A 45 -21.15 -9.00 -4.59
N ALA A 46 -20.10 -9.80 -4.74
CA ALA A 46 -20.17 -11.25 -4.84
C ALA A 46 -19.56 -11.96 -3.62
N SER A 47 -19.04 -11.20 -2.64
CA SER A 47 -18.35 -11.73 -1.47
C SER A 47 -18.76 -11.03 -0.18
N ASP A 48 -18.77 -11.76 0.93
CA ASP A 48 -19.16 -11.20 2.23
C ASP A 48 -18.11 -10.19 2.78
N PHE A 49 -16.83 -10.43 2.51
CA PHE A 49 -15.73 -9.66 3.13
C PHE A 49 -14.62 -9.26 2.16
N ILE A 50 -14.40 -10.03 1.10
CA ILE A 50 -13.21 -9.88 0.24
C ILE A 50 -13.23 -8.51 -0.46
N GLU A 51 -14.35 -8.15 -1.08
CA GLU A 51 -14.50 -6.86 -1.78
C GLU A 51 -14.34 -5.68 -0.84
N GLN A 52 -14.93 -5.77 0.35
CA GLN A 52 -14.77 -4.75 1.39
C GLN A 52 -13.31 -4.61 1.81
N TRP A 53 -12.59 -5.72 2.00
CA TRP A 53 -11.19 -5.73 2.40
C TRP A 53 -10.28 -5.16 1.30
N VAL A 54 -10.40 -5.63 0.07
CA VAL A 54 -9.52 -5.17 -1.03
C VAL A 54 -9.82 -3.73 -1.47
N SER A 55 -11.02 -3.21 -1.15
CA SER A 55 -11.38 -1.80 -1.40
C SER A 55 -10.46 -0.78 -0.72
N ILE A 56 -9.68 -1.18 0.28
CA ILE A 56 -8.62 -0.36 0.88
C ILE A 56 -7.65 0.17 -0.20
N CYS A 57 -7.41 -0.64 -1.24
CA CYS A 57 -6.57 -0.29 -2.38
C CYS A 57 -7.36 0.25 -3.58
N GLY A 58 -8.61 0.69 -3.39
CA GLY A 58 -9.49 1.18 -4.46
C GLY A 58 -8.89 2.33 -5.25
N SER A 59 -8.13 3.24 -4.61
CA SER A 59 -7.42 4.31 -5.30
C SER A 59 -6.34 3.79 -6.27
N ALA A 60 -5.68 2.66 -5.95
CA ALA A 60 -4.73 2.01 -6.86
C ALA A 60 -5.44 1.47 -8.11
N LYS A 61 -6.61 0.83 -7.94
CA LYS A 61 -7.46 0.37 -9.05
C LYS A 61 -7.83 1.55 -9.96
N THR A 62 -8.36 2.63 -9.38
CA THR A 62 -8.78 3.82 -10.14
C THR A 62 -7.63 4.43 -10.93
N LYS A 63 -6.47 4.60 -10.29
CA LYS A 63 -5.28 5.16 -10.95
C LYS A 63 -4.80 4.28 -12.11
N VAL A 64 -4.67 2.98 -11.89
CA VAL A 64 -4.20 2.05 -12.93
C VAL A 64 -5.20 1.94 -14.08
N LYS A 65 -6.51 1.85 -13.80
CA LYS A 65 -7.54 1.87 -14.84
C LYS A 65 -7.48 3.15 -15.67
N SER A 66 -7.14 4.29 -15.07
CA SER A 66 -7.00 5.56 -15.80
C SER A 66 -5.73 5.61 -16.65
N GLU A 67 -4.57 5.32 -16.04
CA GLU A 67 -3.25 5.50 -16.66
C GLU A 67 -2.82 4.35 -17.59
N LYS A 68 -3.40 3.16 -17.43
CA LYS A 68 -3.01 1.91 -18.12
C LYS A 68 -4.19 1.25 -18.84
N ASN A 69 -5.19 2.02 -19.25
CA ASN A 69 -6.42 1.51 -19.88
C ASN A 69 -6.17 0.70 -21.17
N GLU A 70 -5.11 1.01 -21.92
CA GLU A 70 -4.77 0.32 -23.17
C GLU A 70 -4.04 -1.02 -22.94
N MET A 71 -3.58 -1.29 -21.73
CA MET A 71 -2.84 -2.51 -21.40
C MET A 71 -3.79 -3.67 -21.12
N SER A 72 -3.29 -4.90 -21.29
CA SER A 72 -4.05 -6.10 -20.95
C SER A 72 -4.42 -6.13 -19.47
N PHE A 73 -5.48 -6.86 -19.13
CA PHE A 73 -5.90 -7.02 -17.74
C PHE A 73 -4.79 -7.57 -16.83
N ALA A 74 -3.98 -8.50 -17.33
CA ALA A 74 -2.85 -9.06 -16.59
C ALA A 74 -1.79 -8.00 -16.30
N GLU A 75 -1.44 -7.17 -17.28
CA GLU A 75 -0.49 -6.07 -17.08
C GLU A 75 -1.04 -5.04 -16.09
N GLN A 76 -2.32 -4.67 -16.20
CA GLN A 76 -2.96 -3.78 -15.23
C GLN A 76 -2.91 -4.35 -13.81
N CYS A 77 -3.10 -5.66 -13.63
CA CYS A 77 -2.93 -6.29 -12.32
C CYS A 77 -1.51 -6.11 -11.78
N THR A 78 -0.48 -6.36 -12.60
CA THR A 78 0.92 -6.18 -12.21
C THR A 78 1.22 -4.73 -11.79
N TYR A 79 0.69 -3.73 -12.52
CA TYR A 79 0.82 -2.33 -12.11
C TYR A 79 0.07 -2.05 -10.81
N CYS A 80 -1.13 -2.62 -10.65
CA CYS A 80 -1.95 -2.44 -9.45
C CYS A 80 -1.31 -3.08 -8.21
N GLU A 81 -0.59 -4.19 -8.34
CA GLU A 81 0.18 -4.80 -7.24
C GLU A 81 1.19 -3.82 -6.66
N LYS A 82 1.94 -3.11 -7.52
CA LYS A 82 2.92 -2.10 -7.09
C LYS A 82 2.23 -0.83 -6.56
N GLU A 83 1.15 -0.39 -7.20
CA GLU A 83 0.43 0.80 -6.75
C GLU A 83 -0.30 0.57 -5.42
N ALA A 84 -0.81 -0.63 -5.16
CA ALA A 84 -1.40 -1.00 -3.87
C ALA A 84 -0.39 -0.94 -2.71
N VAL A 85 0.89 -1.25 -2.98
CA VAL A 85 1.98 -1.00 -2.02
C VAL A 85 2.11 0.49 -1.74
N ASN A 86 2.08 1.34 -2.77
CA ASN A 86 2.13 2.80 -2.59
C ASN A 86 0.95 3.35 -1.79
N VAL A 87 -0.27 2.85 -2.05
CA VAL A 87 -1.46 3.20 -1.26
C VAL A 87 -1.27 2.79 0.20
N SER A 88 -0.74 1.59 0.44
CA SER A 88 -0.47 1.11 1.81
C SER A 88 0.60 1.93 2.53
N LEU A 89 1.65 2.37 1.82
CA LEU A 89 2.64 3.32 2.35
C LEU A 89 1.99 4.67 2.70
N GLY A 90 1.09 5.17 1.86
CA GLY A 90 0.30 6.36 2.17
C GLY A 90 -0.59 6.17 3.40
N ASN A 91 -1.23 5.01 3.54
CA ASN A 91 -2.03 4.66 4.72
C ASN A 91 -1.18 4.61 5.99
N LEU A 92 0.07 4.14 5.93
CA LEU A 92 0.99 4.18 7.09
C LEU A 92 1.26 5.61 7.55
N LEU A 93 1.30 6.59 6.64
CA LEU A 93 1.43 8.00 7.00
C LEU A 93 0.21 8.56 7.74
N THR A 94 -0.93 7.85 7.80
CA THR A 94 -2.09 8.32 8.57
C THR A 94 -1.90 8.13 10.09
N TYR A 95 -1.01 7.23 10.51
CA TYR A 95 -0.68 6.98 11.92
C TYR A 95 0.27 8.07 12.46
N PRO A 96 -0.12 8.83 13.51
CA PRO A 96 0.70 9.91 14.03
C PRO A 96 2.11 9.46 14.48
N PHE A 97 2.21 8.33 15.19
CA PHE A 97 3.48 7.81 15.67
C PHE A 97 4.42 7.34 14.55
N VAL A 98 3.87 6.90 13.40
CA VAL A 98 4.68 6.58 12.21
C VAL A 98 5.29 7.85 11.64
N ARG A 99 4.48 8.91 11.44
CA ARG A 99 4.98 10.21 10.96
C ARG A 99 6.02 10.80 11.89
N GLU A 100 5.78 10.76 13.20
CA GLU A 100 6.72 11.28 14.19
C GLU A 100 8.06 10.54 14.13
N ALA A 101 8.05 9.21 14.02
CA ALA A 101 9.26 8.41 13.89
C ALA A 101 10.01 8.69 12.56
N LEU A 102 9.29 8.94 11.46
CA LEU A 102 9.88 9.37 10.19
C LEU A 102 10.57 10.73 10.30
N VAL A 103 9.91 11.72 10.93
CA VAL A 103 10.49 13.06 11.16
C VAL A 103 11.74 12.98 12.03
N LYS A 104 11.71 12.15 13.07
CA LYS A 104 12.87 11.89 13.95
C LYS A 104 13.96 11.05 13.28
N LYS A 105 13.75 10.58 12.05
CA LYS A 105 14.64 9.68 11.31
C LYS A 105 14.96 8.37 12.05
N THR A 106 14.05 7.93 12.94
CA THR A 106 14.16 6.65 13.66
C THR A 106 13.40 5.52 12.97
N LEU A 107 12.64 5.84 11.92
CA LEU A 107 11.89 4.88 11.12
C LEU A 107 12.04 5.23 9.63
N VAL A 108 12.16 4.20 8.78
CA VAL A 108 12.14 4.30 7.32
C VAL A 108 11.00 3.45 6.76
N LEU A 109 10.23 4.01 5.82
CA LEU A 109 9.20 3.27 5.09
C LEU A 109 9.72 2.85 3.71
N LYS A 110 9.50 1.58 3.35
CA LYS A 110 9.91 1.01 2.06
C LYS A 110 8.77 0.23 1.43
N GLY A 111 8.63 0.35 0.11
CA GLY A 111 7.79 -0.52 -0.70
C GLY A 111 8.66 -1.57 -1.38
N ALA A 112 8.11 -2.77 -1.55
CA ALA A 112 8.74 -3.80 -2.34
C ALA A 112 7.73 -4.57 -3.18
N HIS A 113 8.20 -5.19 -4.25
CA HIS A 113 7.43 -6.13 -5.06
C HIS A 113 8.27 -7.36 -5.34
N TYR A 114 7.76 -8.52 -4.91
CA TYR A 114 8.39 -9.81 -5.17
C TYR A 114 7.72 -10.51 -6.35
N ASP A 115 8.45 -10.59 -7.46
CA ASP A 115 8.06 -11.36 -8.63
C ASP A 115 8.61 -12.78 -8.51
N PHE A 116 7.78 -13.70 -8.02
CA PHE A 116 8.15 -15.12 -7.90
C PHE A 116 8.06 -15.88 -9.22
N VAL A 117 7.48 -15.30 -10.28
CA VAL A 117 7.47 -15.91 -11.61
C VAL A 117 8.86 -15.79 -12.23
N ASN A 118 9.49 -14.63 -12.10
CA ASN A 118 10.80 -14.34 -12.67
C ASN A 118 11.95 -14.35 -11.64
N GLY A 119 11.64 -14.55 -10.36
CA GLY A 119 12.62 -14.53 -9.26
C GLY A 119 13.25 -13.15 -9.03
N LYS A 120 12.48 -12.07 -9.23
CA LYS A 120 12.95 -10.67 -9.06
C LYS A 120 12.37 -10.03 -7.83
N PHE A 121 13.12 -9.12 -7.22
CA PHE A 121 12.69 -8.36 -6.05
C PHE A 121 13.01 -6.89 -6.24
N ASP A 122 11.97 -6.08 -6.42
CA ASP A 122 12.07 -4.63 -6.53
C ASP A 122 11.90 -4.01 -5.13
N LEU A 123 12.74 -3.03 -4.78
CA LEU A 123 12.68 -2.31 -3.50
C LEU A 123 12.81 -0.81 -3.75
N TRP A 124 11.94 -0.01 -3.12
CA TRP A 124 11.99 1.46 -3.19
C TRP A 124 11.72 2.09 -1.83
N ASN A 125 12.29 3.28 -1.61
CA ASN A 125 12.10 4.05 -0.37
C ASN A 125 11.01 5.10 -0.55
N LEU A 126 10.23 5.33 0.51
CA LEU A 126 9.39 6.52 0.61
C LEU A 126 10.20 7.64 1.26
N ASN A 127 10.49 8.68 0.49
CA ASN A 127 11.18 9.87 1.00
C ASN A 127 10.15 10.82 1.64
N PHE A 128 10.08 10.83 2.97
CA PHE A 128 9.21 11.74 3.72
C PHE A 128 10.04 12.89 4.33
N GLN A 129 9.68 14.13 4.01
CA GLN A 129 10.32 15.33 4.54
C GLN A 129 9.24 16.36 4.90
N ILE A 130 9.41 17.04 6.04
CA ILE A 130 8.63 18.22 6.40
C ILE A 130 9.61 19.39 6.42
N SER A 131 9.38 20.36 5.55
CA SER A 131 10.13 21.62 5.52
C SER A 131 9.22 22.72 6.07
N PRO A 132 9.66 23.53 7.04
CA PRO A 132 8.91 24.71 7.45
C PRO A 132 8.84 25.69 6.28
N THR A 133 7.65 26.23 6.01
CA THR A 133 7.49 27.37 5.11
C THR A 133 8.05 28.60 5.84
N LEU A 134 9.03 29.27 5.23
CA LEU A 134 9.49 30.58 5.70
C LEU A 134 8.43 31.60 5.31
N ASP A 135 7.62 32.02 6.28
CA ASP A 135 6.82 33.25 6.13
C ASP A 135 7.80 34.43 6.23
N LEU A 136 8.02 35.11 5.09
CA LEU A 136 8.71 36.41 5.00
C LEU A 136 7.71 37.54 5.21
#